data_AF-A0A8T5DMH2-F1
#
_entry.id   AF-A0A8T5DMH2-F1
#
_cell.length_a   1.000
_cell.length_b   1.000
_cell.length_c   1.000
_cell.angle_alpha   90.00
_cell.angle_beta   90.00
_cell.angle_gamma   90.00
#
_symmetry.space_group_name_H-M   'P 1'
#
loop_
_entity.id
_entity.type
_entity.pdbx_description
1 polymer ?
#
loop_
_entity_poly.entity_id
_entity_poly.type
_entity_poly.pdbx_seq_one_letter_code
_entity_poly.pdbx_strand_id
1 'polypeptide(L)' 'MTEQNSEDNSELLLEWVDKGISLQRDGKHKEAIVCFDKAISIDADMGGEPDSNLLLLKDNSLMKLSKNE' A
#
# COMPACT_ATOMS: atom_id res chain seq x y z
N MET A 1 27.69 -15.06 6.61
CA MET A 1 26.24 -15.28 6.82
C MET A 1 25.64 -13.91 6.70
N THR A 2 25.09 -13.61 5.54
CA THR A 2 24.65 -12.27 5.18
C THR A 2 23.47 -11.87 6.05
N GLU A 3 23.61 -10.76 6.77
CA GLU A 3 22.50 -10.01 7.33
C GLU A 3 21.71 -9.46 6.13
N GLN A 4 20.76 -10.23 5.60
CA GLN A 4 19.99 -9.89 4.41
C GLN A 4 18.49 -9.64 4.70
N ASN A 5 18.08 -9.58 5.97
CA ASN A 5 16.66 -9.71 6.34
C ASN A 5 15.96 -8.40 6.74
N SER A 6 16.57 -7.22 6.58
CA SER A 6 15.95 -5.95 6.99
C SER A 6 15.76 -4.92 5.88
N GLU A 7 16.51 -4.98 4.77
CA GLU A 7 16.35 -4.04 3.65
C GLU A 7 15.25 -4.48 2.66
N ASP A 8 14.99 -5.79 2.55
CA ASP A 8 14.08 -6.40 1.57
C ASP A 8 12.60 -6.00 1.80
N ASN A 9 12.20 -5.90 3.07
CA ASN A 9 10.82 -5.53 3.41
C ASN A 9 10.52 -4.08 3.01
N SER A 10 11.51 -3.17 3.05
CA SER A 10 11.32 -1.75 2.71
C SER A 10 11.10 -1.57 1.22
N GLU A 11 11.79 -2.34 0.39
CA GLU A 11 11.60 -2.33 -1.06
C GLU A 11 10.24 -2.94 -1.44
N LEU A 12 9.84 -4.02 -0.76
CA LEU A 12 8.54 -4.64 -0.93
C LEU A 12 7.37 -3.69 -0.58
N LEU A 13 7.51 -2.91 0.50
CA LEU A 13 6.53 -1.88 0.88
C LEU A 13 6.32 -0.86 -0.25
N LEU A 14 7.42 -0.29 -0.75
CA LEU A 14 7.37 0.71 -1.83
C LEU A 14 6.79 0.13 -3.11
N GLU A 15 7.11 -1.13 -3.45
CA GLU A 15 6.54 -1.82 -4.61
C GLU A 15 5.01 -1.91 -4.55
N TRP A 16 4.45 -2.26 -3.39
CA TRP A 16 2.99 -2.31 -3.20
C TRP A 16 2.35 -0.92 -3.30
N VAL A 17 3.01 0.11 -2.78
CA VAL A 17 2.55 1.50 -2.86
C VAL A 17 2.49 1.98 -4.30
N ASP A 18 3.59 1.83 -5.05
CA ASP A 18 3.68 2.27 -6.44
C ASP A 18 2.68 1.53 -7.33
N LYS A 19 2.52 0.23 -7.11
CA LYS A 19 1.51 -0.57 -7.78
C LYS A 19 0.09 -0.09 -7.47
N GLY A 20 -0.21 0.22 -6.21
CA GLY A 20 -1.50 0.76 -5.79
C GLY A 20 -1.81 2.10 -6.46
N ILE A 21 -0.82 3.00 -6.54
CA ILE A 21 -0.95 4.29 -7.22
C ILE A 21 -1.20 4.09 -8.72
N SER A 22 -0.47 3.19 -9.39
CA SER A 22 -0.71 2.89 -10.80
C SER A 22 -2.13 2.39 -11.04
N LEU A 23 -2.63 1.49 -10.19
CA LEU A 23 -3.98 0.95 -10.27
C LEU A 23 -5.05 2.01 -10.00
N GLN A 24 -4.82 2.95 -9.07
CA GLN A 24 -5.69 4.11 -8.87
C GLN A 24 -5.82 4.94 -10.15
N ARG A 25 -4.69 5.19 -10.84
CA ARG A 25 -4.66 5.96 -12.09
C ARG A 25 -5.40 5.25 -13.22
N ASP A 26 -5.36 3.92 -13.22
CA ASP A 26 -6.12 3.09 -14.17
C ASP A 26 -7.61 2.94 -13.79
N GLY A 27 -8.08 3.58 -12.71
CA GLY A 27 -9.46 3.49 -12.23
C GLY A 27 -9.79 2.16 -11.52
N LYS A 28 -8.80 1.29 -11.33
CA LYS A 28 -8.95 -0.02 -10.67
C LYS A 28 -8.85 0.12 -9.15
N HIS A 29 -9.76 0.90 -8.58
CA HIS A 29 -9.73 1.28 -7.16
C HIS A 29 -9.79 0.07 -6.21
N LYS A 30 -10.52 -1.00 -6.56
CA LYS A 30 -10.58 -2.24 -5.75
C LYS A 30 -9.20 -2.93 -5.64
N GLU A 31 -8.48 -3.03 -6.75
CA GLU A 31 -7.15 -3.66 -6.79
C GLU A 31 -6.10 -2.78 -6.10
N ALA A 32 -6.23 -1.46 -6.21
CA ALA A 32 -5.38 -0.52 -5.50
C ALA A 32 -5.51 -0.66 -3.97
N ILE A 33 -6.72 -0.83 -3.45
CA ILE A 33 -6.97 -1.05 -2.02
C ILE A 33 -6.21 -2.29 -1.52
N VAL A 34 -6.26 -3.40 -2.27
CA VAL A 34 -5.54 -4.63 -1.91
C VAL A 34 -4.02 -4.41 -1.86
N CYS A 35 -3.48 -3.57 -2.74
CA CYS A 35 -2.05 -3.24 -2.72
C CYS A 35 -1.70 -2.40 -1.49
N PHE A 36 -2.51 -1.39 -1.16
CA PHE A 36 -2.30 -0.58 0.05
C PHE A 36 -2.46 -1.40 1.34
N ASP A 37 -3.39 -2.37 1.40
CA ASP A 37 -3.53 -3.27 2.55
C ASP A 37 -2.27 -4.12 2.78
N LYS A 38 -1.61 -4.56 1.71
CA LYS A 38 -0.32 -5.29 1.81
C LYS A 38 0.80 -4.38 2.28
N ALA A 39 0.90 -3.16 1.75
CA ALA A 39 1.88 -2.17 2.20
C ALA A 39 1.70 -1.84 3.69
N ILE A 40 0.47 -1.61 4.14
CA ILE A 40 0.12 -1.38 5.55
C ILE A 40 0.54 -2.56 6.43
N SER A 41 0.33 -3.79 5.96
CA SER A 41 0.69 -4.99 6.72
C SER A 41 2.21 -5.11 6.90
N ILE A 42 2.99 -4.78 5.87
CA ILE A 42 4.46 -4.80 5.90
C ILE A 42 4.99 -3.68 6.80
N ASP A 43 4.43 -2.48 6.68
CA ASP A 43 4.83 -1.31 7.48
C ASP A 43 4.55 -1.53 8.97
N ALA A 44 3.38 -2.09 9.30
CA ALA A 44 3.02 -2.46 10.67
C ALA A 44 3.96 -3.52 11.24
N ASP A 45 4.44 -4.47 10.42
CA ASP A 45 5.40 -5.50 10.84
C ASP A 45 6.81 -4.90 11.10
N MET A 46 7.17 -3.81 10.43
CA MET A 46 8.45 -3.12 10.67
C MET A 46 8.45 -2.18 11.88
N GLY A 47 7.39 -1.41 12.10
CA GLY A 47 7.39 -0.23 12.97
C GLY A 47 6.25 -0.14 13.98
N GLY A 48 5.33 -1.11 13.99
CA GLY A 48 4.22 -1.19 14.94
C GLY A 48 2.99 -0.34 14.58
N GLU A 49 3.16 0.81 13.91
CA GLU A 49 2.03 1.60 13.39
C GLU A 49 2.21 1.94 11.90
N PRO A 50 1.18 1.73 11.07
CA PRO A 50 1.25 2.04 9.65
C PRO A 50 1.25 3.56 9.40
N ASP A 51 2.07 3.99 8.44
CA ASP A 51 2.20 5.37 8.00
C ASP A 51 0.82 5.91 7.60
N SER A 52 0.49 7.09 8.14
CA SER A 52 -0.73 7.84 7.83
C SER A 52 -0.90 8.09 6.32
N ASN A 53 0.21 8.14 5.57
CA ASN A 53 0.20 8.26 4.12
C ASN A 53 -0.47 7.05 3.43
N LEU A 54 -0.23 5.83 3.91
CA LEU A 54 -0.80 4.61 3.34
C LEU A 54 -2.32 4.54 3.56
N LEU A 55 -2.77 4.95 4.75
CA LEU A 55 -4.20 5.07 5.07
C LEU A 55 -4.89 6.08 4.15
N LEU A 56 -4.27 7.25 3.92
CA LEU A 56 -4.81 8.27 3.02
C LEU A 56 -4.93 7.77 1.56
N LEU A 57 -3.94 7.02 1.08
CA LEU A 57 -3.98 6.42 -0.25
C LEU A 57 -5.14 5.43 -0.39
N LYS A 58 -5.36 4.58 0.62
CA LYS A 58 -6.49 3.65 0.67
C LYS A 58 -7.83 4.39 0.74
N ASP A 59 -7.95 5.42 1.57
CA ASP A 59 -9.17 6.23 1.70
C ASP A 59 -9.54 6.92 0.40
N ASN A 60 -8.55 7.43 -0.36
CA ASN A 60 -8.79 7.98 -1.69
C ASN A 60 -9.36 6.94 -2.65
N SER A 61 -8.80 5.71 -2.66
CA SER A 61 -9.36 4.61 -3.45
C SER A 61 -10.80 4.29 -3.04
N LEU A 62 -11.10 4.24 -1.74
CA LEU A 62 -12.44 3.97 -1.23
C LEU A 62 -13.44 5.06 -1.63
N MET A 63 -13.08 6.34 -1.47
CA MET A 63 -13.93 7.46 -1.89
C MET A 63 -14.22 7.45 -3.39
N LYS A 64 -13.25 7.03 -4.21
CA LYS A 64 -13.44 6.91 -5.66
C LYS A 64 -14.31 5.71 -6.01
N LEU A 65 -14.16 4.60 -5.29
CA LEU A 65 -15.00 3.42 -5.46
C LEU A 65 -16.45 3.71 -5.11
N SER A 66 -16.72 4.39 -3.99
CA SER A 66 -18.07 4.74 -3.53
C SER A 66 -18.75 5.84 -4.36
N LYS A 67 -17.99 6.63 -5.12
CA LYS A 67 -18.51 7.67 -6.02
C LYS A 67 -18.89 7.13 -7.41
N ASN A 68 -18.53 5.88 -7.71
CA ASN A 68 -18.79 5.23 -8.99
C ASN A 68 -19.93 4.18 -8.88
N GLU A 69 -20.69 4.18 -7.78
CA GLU A 69 -21.93 3.40 -7.59
C GLU A 69 -23.19 4.21 -7.91
#